data_AF-A0A7C5ABC8-F1
#
_entry.id   AF-A0A7C5ABC8-F1
#
_cell.length_a   1.000
_cell.length_b   1.000
_cell.length_c   1.000
_cell.angle_alpha   90.00
_cell.angle_beta   90.00
_cell.angle_gamma   90.00
#
_symmetry.space_group_name_H-M   'P 1'
#
loop_
_entity.id
_entity.type
_entity.pdbx_description
1 polymer ?
#
loop_
_entity_poly.entity_id
_entity_poly.type
_entity_poly.pdbx_seq_one_letter_code
_entity_poly.pdbx_strand_id
1 'polypeptide(L)'
;MAEHFLVFSQILRPRPLGLSPRYHQDPQEARTPRRRGRVRGAVPPRRGGPRRRARGRGRSCAGTPRRRRTRRTGEFTVRSVLHVIGRKLVWIATFFLPRSSRIATERRLRGREEARKLKQADGVIASYGKSGRTWLRVMVSRFYQVRYKLPDSLLMGFDNFHRKNPATPKLLFTHDNYLRDFTGHRDSKVDYKGLPVVFLARHPADTAVSQFFQWRFRMKPHKRVINDYPEDLEMPIFDFVMGKEAGIPKVIEYLNGWAEAKPLLGEQLHIVRYEDLRQSTAEALGGVLTHLGADPSPEELAEAVEFASFENMRKMEASKSFRGAGSRMVAKDKNNPDSFKVRRGKVGGFRDYFDDGQVKEIESYIDIHLNPLFGYTRTAEKEDSAAHEA
;
A
#
# COMPACT_ATOMS: atom_id res chain seq x y z
N MET A 1 38.20 9.66 -13.04
CA MET A 1 38.14 9.12 -11.67
C MET A 1 38.12 10.18 -10.56
N ALA A 2 38.26 11.48 -10.86
CA ALA A 2 38.22 12.54 -9.83
C ALA A 2 36.81 13.10 -9.54
N GLU A 3 35.85 13.04 -10.47
CA GLU A 3 34.48 13.55 -10.24
C GLU A 3 33.59 12.64 -9.36
N HIS A 4 33.95 11.36 -9.21
CA HIS A 4 33.21 10.44 -8.34
C HIS A 4 33.56 10.57 -6.85
N PHE A 5 34.67 11.23 -6.52
CA PHE A 5 35.09 11.46 -5.12
C PHE A 5 34.38 12.66 -4.47
N LEU A 6 33.96 13.65 -5.26
CA LEU A 6 33.24 14.83 -4.76
C LEU A 6 31.80 14.51 -4.32
N VAL A 7 31.19 13.45 -4.87
CA VAL A 7 29.89 12.94 -4.40
C VAL A 7 30.02 12.24 -3.05
N PHE A 8 31.22 11.76 -2.67
CA PHE A 8 31.44 11.02 -1.43
C PHE A 8 31.58 11.91 -0.20
N SER A 9 32.13 13.13 -0.33
CA SER A 9 32.31 14.04 0.83
C SER A 9 31.01 14.72 1.30
N GLN A 10 29.96 14.76 0.45
CA GLN A 10 28.63 15.23 0.85
C GLN A 10 27.79 14.17 1.59
N ILE A 11 28.22 12.90 1.61
CA ILE A 11 27.48 11.78 2.23
C ILE A 11 27.63 11.75 3.76
N LEU A 12 28.67 12.39 4.31
CA LEU A 12 29.10 12.23 5.71
C LEU A 12 28.93 13.46 6.62
N ARG A 13 28.24 14.54 6.19
CA ARG A 13 27.99 15.68 7.09
C ARG A 13 26.71 15.49 7.91
N PRO A 14 26.77 15.28 9.24
CA PRO A 14 25.61 15.44 10.10
C PRO A 14 25.20 16.93 10.14
N ARG A 15 23.90 17.22 10.00
CA ARG A 15 23.36 18.56 10.32
C ARG A 15 23.09 18.63 11.83
N PRO A 16 23.40 19.76 12.50
CA PRO A 16 23.09 19.93 13.91
C PRO A 16 21.58 19.99 14.13
N LEU A 17 21.11 19.33 15.19
CA LEU A 17 19.74 19.37 15.68
C LEU A 17 19.44 20.78 16.20
N GLY A 18 18.64 21.55 15.45
CA GLY A 18 18.10 22.83 15.91
C GLY A 18 16.90 22.59 16.82
N LEU A 19 17.04 22.98 18.09
CA LEU A 19 15.94 23.08 19.06
C LEU A 19 14.92 24.11 18.54
N SER A 20 13.65 23.71 18.43
CA SER A 20 12.54 24.63 18.14
C SER A 20 11.83 25.03 19.43
N PRO A 21 11.53 26.33 19.67
CA PRO A 21 10.91 26.80 20.90
C PRO A 21 9.41 26.50 20.95
N ARG A 22 8.92 26.25 22.17
CA ARG A 22 7.50 26.12 22.54
C ARG A 22 6.77 27.43 22.24
N TYR A 23 5.63 27.36 21.56
CA TYR A 23 4.69 28.46 21.43
C TYR A 23 3.53 28.26 22.41
N HIS A 24 3.39 29.21 23.34
CA HIS A 24 2.19 29.42 24.16
C HIS A 24 1.03 29.86 23.25
N GLN A 25 -0.16 29.31 23.50
CA GLN A 25 -1.42 29.80 22.96
C GLN A 25 -2.15 30.58 24.06
N ASP A 26 -2.67 31.74 23.70
CA ASP A 26 -3.67 32.49 24.45
C ASP A 26 -4.76 32.87 23.42
N PRO A 27 -6.05 32.51 23.60
CA PRO A 27 -7.11 32.90 22.68
C PRO A 27 -7.95 34.04 23.25
N GLN A 28 -8.05 35.15 22.51
CA GLN A 28 -9.13 36.13 22.68
C GLN A 28 -10.31 35.86 21.74
N GLU A 29 -11.47 36.15 22.29
CA GLU A 29 -12.83 35.85 21.82
C GLU A 29 -13.33 36.69 20.62
N ALA A 30 -14.34 36.08 19.99
CA ALA A 30 -15.56 36.68 19.43
C ALA A 30 -15.47 37.57 18.18
N ARG A 31 -16.22 37.18 17.13
CA ARG A 31 -17.55 37.75 16.82
C ARG A 31 -18.13 37.14 15.53
N THR A 32 -19.37 36.68 15.64
CA THR A 32 -20.29 36.40 14.52
C THR A 32 -20.85 37.74 13.98
N PRO A 33 -21.37 37.77 12.74
CA PRO A 33 -22.83 37.76 12.62
C PRO A 33 -23.43 36.99 11.43
N ARG A 34 -24.66 36.51 11.71
CA ARG A 34 -25.81 36.15 10.84
C ARG A 34 -25.99 37.13 9.63
N ARG A 35 -26.71 36.90 8.52
CA ARG A 35 -27.88 36.06 8.17
C ARG A 35 -28.24 36.29 6.67
N ARG A 36 -29.06 35.37 6.11
CA ARG A 36 -30.02 35.52 4.97
C ARG A 36 -29.40 35.73 3.57
N GLY A 37 -29.86 35.13 2.48
CA GLY A 37 -30.98 34.23 2.21
C GLY A 37 -31.31 34.25 0.70
N ARG A 38 -32.21 33.34 0.31
CA ARG A 38 -33.13 33.37 -0.85
C ARG A 38 -32.85 32.44 -2.04
N VAL A 39 -33.93 31.74 -2.36
CA VAL A 39 -34.19 30.69 -3.37
C VAL A 39 -34.69 31.33 -4.67
N ARG A 40 -34.45 30.64 -5.81
CA ARG A 40 -35.25 30.48 -7.07
C ARG A 40 -34.24 30.15 -8.20
N GLY A 41 -34.32 29.11 -9.02
CA GLY A 41 -35.44 28.34 -9.58
C GLY A 41 -35.74 28.82 -11.00
N ALA A 42 -35.26 28.13 -12.05
CA ALA A 42 -35.87 28.06 -13.40
C ALA A 42 -35.04 27.21 -14.40
N VAL A 43 -35.76 26.35 -15.14
CA VAL A 43 -35.42 25.50 -16.30
C VAL A 43 -36.72 25.47 -17.15
N PRO A 44 -36.78 25.16 -18.47
CA PRO A 44 -36.01 25.50 -19.68
C PRO A 44 -36.93 26.20 -20.75
N PRO A 45 -36.67 26.15 -22.09
CA PRO A 45 -37.22 25.05 -22.89
C PRO A 45 -36.40 24.54 -24.10
N ARG A 46 -36.90 23.42 -24.65
CA ARG A 46 -36.46 22.59 -25.80
C ARG A 46 -36.77 23.18 -27.18
N ARG A 47 -36.09 22.67 -28.22
CA ARG A 47 -36.52 22.26 -29.60
C ARG A 47 -35.24 21.95 -30.40
N GLY A 48 -35.07 21.02 -31.34
CA GLY A 48 -35.86 20.03 -32.10
C GLY A 48 -34.92 19.47 -33.20
N GLY A 49 -35.10 18.22 -33.66
CA GLY A 49 -34.27 17.53 -34.70
C GLY A 49 -34.48 18.06 -36.15
N PRO A 50 -34.09 17.35 -37.25
CA PRO A 50 -33.96 15.89 -37.39
C PRO A 50 -32.81 15.30 -38.26
N ARG A 51 -32.73 13.97 -38.18
CA ARG A 51 -32.09 12.89 -38.99
C ARG A 51 -31.66 13.19 -40.44
N ARG A 52 -30.57 12.53 -40.88
CA ARG A 52 -30.54 11.69 -42.10
C ARG A 52 -29.43 10.62 -42.09
N ARG A 53 -29.79 9.42 -42.57
CA ARG A 53 -28.93 8.27 -42.87
C ARG A 53 -28.31 8.42 -44.27
N ALA A 54 -27.11 7.89 -44.48
CA ALA A 54 -26.72 7.34 -45.78
C ALA A 54 -25.75 6.15 -45.59
N ARG A 55 -26.09 5.04 -46.25
CA ARG A 55 -25.30 3.81 -46.44
C ARG A 55 -24.35 4.02 -47.61
N GLY A 56 -23.21 3.30 -47.63
CA GLY A 56 -22.53 2.99 -48.89
C GLY A 56 -21.07 2.53 -48.78
N ARG A 57 -20.87 1.20 -48.88
CA ARG A 57 -19.81 0.45 -49.62
C ARG A 57 -18.38 1.02 -49.52
N GLY A 58 -17.41 0.33 -48.91
CA GLY A 58 -16.92 -0.98 -49.32
C GLY A 58 -15.81 -0.83 -50.37
N ARG A 59 -14.54 -0.84 -49.94
CA ARG A 59 -13.37 -1.21 -50.76
C ARG A 59 -12.27 -1.76 -49.85
N SER A 60 -12.00 -3.05 -50.05
CA SER A 60 -10.85 -3.80 -49.59
C SER A 60 -9.64 -3.37 -50.42
N CYS A 61 -8.54 -2.97 -49.76
CA CYS A 61 -7.20 -3.07 -50.31
C CYS A 61 -6.28 -3.58 -49.20
N ALA A 62 -5.71 -4.77 -49.46
CA ALA A 62 -4.67 -5.39 -48.67
C ALA A 62 -3.42 -4.51 -48.62
N GLY A 63 -2.82 -4.42 -47.43
CA GLY A 63 -1.57 -3.71 -47.20
C GLY A 63 -1.03 -4.10 -45.84
N THR A 64 -0.38 -5.27 -45.77
CA THR A 64 0.26 -5.81 -44.57
C THR A 64 1.49 -4.97 -44.21
N PRO A 65 1.54 -4.20 -43.11
CA PRO A 65 2.78 -3.61 -42.66
C PRO A 65 3.48 -4.62 -41.76
N ARG A 66 4.58 -5.17 -42.29
CA ARG A 66 5.66 -5.87 -41.58
C ARG A 66 5.70 -5.53 -40.08
N ARG A 67 5.35 -6.52 -39.24
CA ARG A 67 5.58 -6.49 -37.79
C ARG A 67 7.05 -6.17 -37.52
N ARG A 68 7.36 -4.91 -37.18
CA ARG A 68 8.62 -4.57 -36.50
C ARG A 68 8.57 -5.25 -35.13
N ARG A 69 9.27 -6.37 -35.02
CA ARG A 69 9.54 -7.11 -33.79
C ARG A 69 10.33 -6.16 -32.86
N THR A 70 9.64 -5.41 -32.01
CA THR A 70 10.28 -4.57 -31.00
C THR A 70 10.93 -5.46 -29.94
N ARG A 71 12.23 -5.73 -30.14
CA ARG A 71 13.16 -6.16 -29.10
C ARG A 71 13.23 -5.06 -28.03
N ARG A 72 12.32 -5.06 -27.05
CA ARG A 72 12.42 -4.23 -25.82
C ARG A 72 11.98 -5.00 -24.55
N THR A 73 12.21 -6.30 -24.52
CA THR A 73 12.07 -7.13 -23.32
C THR A 73 13.30 -7.10 -22.40
N GLY A 74 14.41 -6.47 -22.82
CA GLY A 74 15.68 -6.45 -22.07
C GLY A 74 15.83 -5.38 -20.98
N GLU A 75 15.14 -4.23 -21.07
CA GLU A 75 15.37 -3.11 -20.15
C GLU A 75 14.84 -3.37 -18.72
N PHE A 76 13.80 -4.21 -18.57
CA PHE A 76 13.24 -4.56 -17.26
C PHE A 76 14.22 -5.39 -16.41
N THR A 77 14.98 -6.26 -17.08
CA THR A 77 15.95 -7.15 -16.43
C THR A 77 17.20 -6.38 -16.01
N VAL A 78 17.70 -5.46 -16.84
CA VAL A 78 18.95 -4.72 -16.57
C VAL A 78 18.81 -3.77 -15.37
N ARG A 79 17.76 -2.94 -15.30
CA ARG A 79 17.56 -2.02 -14.16
C ARG A 79 17.29 -2.74 -12.84
N SER A 80 16.58 -3.86 -12.86
CA SER A 80 16.28 -4.64 -11.64
C SER A 80 17.51 -5.41 -11.13
N VAL A 81 18.33 -5.95 -12.04
CA VAL A 81 19.61 -6.59 -11.71
C VAL A 81 20.63 -5.58 -11.19
N LEU A 82 20.76 -4.41 -11.83
CA LEU A 82 21.61 -3.31 -11.34
C LEU A 82 21.25 -2.86 -9.92
N HIS A 83 19.96 -2.82 -9.57
CA HIS A 83 19.52 -2.47 -8.21
C HIS A 83 19.91 -3.54 -7.16
N VAL A 84 19.85 -4.82 -7.51
CA VAL A 84 20.24 -5.93 -6.61
C VAL A 84 21.76 -5.97 -6.44
N ILE A 85 22.50 -5.76 -7.53
CA ILE A 85 23.97 -5.68 -7.53
C ILE A 85 24.43 -4.45 -6.75
N GLY A 86 23.86 -3.27 -7.00
CA GLY A 86 24.17 -2.04 -6.28
C GLY A 86 23.95 -2.16 -4.77
N ARG A 87 22.90 -2.88 -4.34
CA ARG A 87 22.69 -3.19 -2.91
C ARG A 87 23.76 -4.09 -2.31
N LYS A 88 24.14 -5.16 -3.02
CA LYS A 88 25.23 -6.05 -2.58
C LYS A 88 26.55 -5.29 -2.51
N LEU A 89 26.83 -4.43 -3.49
CA LEU A 89 28.02 -3.59 -3.53
C LEU A 89 28.04 -2.58 -2.38
N VAL A 90 26.90 -1.98 -2.00
CA VAL A 90 26.82 -1.14 -0.79
C VAL A 90 27.13 -1.97 0.45
N TRP A 91 26.57 -3.18 0.56
CA TRP A 91 26.82 -4.05 1.71
C TRP A 91 28.29 -4.47 1.83
N ILE A 92 28.94 -4.72 0.68
CA ILE A 92 30.39 -4.98 0.59
C ILE A 92 31.20 -3.72 0.90
N ALA A 93 30.86 -2.57 0.32
CA ALA A 93 31.57 -1.31 0.51
C ALA A 93 31.42 -0.75 1.94
N THR A 94 30.35 -1.14 2.64
CA THR A 94 30.11 -0.78 4.04
C THR A 94 30.52 -1.88 5.01
N PHE A 95 31.19 -2.95 4.54
CA PHE A 95 31.54 -4.12 5.34
C PHE A 95 32.29 -3.76 6.64
N PHE A 96 33.21 -2.80 6.56
CA PHE A 96 34.00 -2.31 7.70
C PHE A 96 33.25 -1.38 8.66
N LEU A 97 32.01 -0.99 8.34
CA LEU A 97 31.19 -0.16 9.23
C LEU A 97 30.49 -1.03 10.31
N PRO A 98 30.25 -0.45 11.51
CA PRO A 98 29.43 -1.09 12.54
C PRO A 98 28.09 -1.57 12.00
N ARG A 99 27.54 -2.66 12.57
CA ARG A 99 26.26 -3.29 12.14
C ARG A 99 25.13 -2.25 12.07
N SER A 100 25.04 -1.37 13.06
CA SER A 100 24.06 -0.27 13.11
C SER A 100 24.20 0.70 11.94
N SER A 101 25.43 1.15 11.64
CA SER A 101 25.71 2.05 10.50
C SER A 101 25.40 1.41 9.15
N ARG A 102 25.66 0.10 8.99
CA ARG A 102 25.26 -0.65 7.78
C ARG A 102 23.76 -0.69 7.59
N ILE A 103 23.01 -1.02 8.65
CA ILE A 103 21.54 -1.03 8.63
C ILE A 103 21.00 0.36 8.30
N ALA A 104 21.49 1.40 8.98
CA ALA A 104 21.07 2.78 8.73
C ALA A 104 21.33 3.22 7.28
N THR A 105 22.50 2.89 6.74
CA THR A 105 22.85 3.20 5.34
C THR A 105 21.93 2.48 4.36
N GLU A 106 21.70 1.18 4.56
CA GLU A 106 20.81 0.41 3.69
C GLU A 106 19.37 0.94 3.73
N ARG A 107 18.87 1.28 4.92
CA ARG A 107 17.54 1.88 5.11
C ARG A 107 17.44 3.24 4.44
N ARG A 108 18.45 4.11 4.58
CA ARG A 108 18.52 5.42 3.89
C ARG A 108 18.50 5.26 2.37
N LEU A 109 19.20 4.28 1.80
CA LEU A 109 19.16 4.01 0.36
C LEU A 109 17.82 3.46 -0.12
N ARG A 110 17.15 2.63 0.69
CA ARG A 110 15.76 2.20 0.45
C ARG A 110 14.83 3.41 0.45
N GLY A 111 14.96 4.29 1.43
CA GLY A 111 14.21 5.54 1.52
C GLY A 111 14.44 6.46 0.31
N ARG A 112 15.69 6.60 -0.16
CA ARG A 112 16.02 7.37 -1.37
C ARG A 112 15.33 6.82 -2.61
N GLU A 113 15.32 5.50 -2.78
CA GLU A 113 14.62 4.84 -3.89
C GLU A 113 13.11 5.08 -3.82
N GLU A 114 12.54 5.02 -2.63
CA GLU A 114 11.13 5.28 -2.36
C GLU A 114 10.76 6.74 -2.64
N ALA A 115 11.52 7.71 -2.11
CA ALA A 115 11.35 9.13 -2.37
C ALA A 115 11.41 9.47 -3.86
N ARG A 116 12.32 8.82 -4.61
CA ARG A 116 12.40 8.99 -6.08
C ARG A 116 11.12 8.51 -6.78
N LYS A 117 10.55 7.40 -6.33
CA LYS A 117 9.29 6.88 -6.88
C LYS A 117 8.11 7.76 -6.48
N LEU A 118 8.07 8.20 -5.23
CA LEU A 118 7.03 9.09 -4.71
C LEU A 118 6.93 10.38 -5.53
N LYS A 119 8.06 11.02 -5.83
CA LYS A 119 8.12 12.21 -6.71
C LYS A 119 7.57 12.00 -8.13
N GLN A 120 7.45 10.76 -8.58
CA GLN A 120 6.99 10.38 -9.92
C GLN A 120 5.63 9.66 -9.87
N ALA A 121 5.05 9.50 -8.69
CA ALA A 121 3.82 8.74 -8.51
C ALA A 121 2.62 9.62 -8.84
N ASP A 122 1.60 9.01 -9.43
CA ASP A 122 0.30 9.63 -9.63
C ASP A 122 -0.64 9.34 -8.45
N GLY A 123 -0.30 8.35 -7.62
CA GLY A 123 -1.02 8.00 -6.39
C GLY A 123 -0.27 6.99 -5.52
N VAL A 124 -0.69 6.85 -4.27
CA VAL A 124 -0.01 6.02 -3.27
C VAL A 124 -0.98 5.02 -2.66
N ILE A 125 -0.53 3.77 -2.48
CA ILE A 125 -1.22 2.75 -1.69
C ILE A 125 -0.30 2.34 -0.54
N ALA A 126 -0.60 2.86 0.66
CA ALA A 126 0.14 2.60 1.88
C ALA A 126 -0.57 1.55 2.76
N SER A 127 0.20 0.72 3.44
CA SER A 127 -0.33 -0.25 4.41
C SER A 127 0.78 -0.77 5.32
N TYR A 128 0.43 -1.21 6.52
CA TYR A 128 1.39 -2.01 7.30
C TYR A 128 1.71 -3.34 6.58
N GLY A 129 2.75 -4.02 7.04
CA GLY A 129 2.97 -5.42 6.68
C GLY A 129 1.71 -6.23 6.88
N LYS A 130 1.35 -7.13 5.95
CA LYS A 130 0.29 -8.12 6.16
C LYS A 130 -1.17 -7.60 6.28
N SER A 131 -1.42 -6.33 6.02
CA SER A 131 -2.77 -5.74 5.94
C SER A 131 -3.55 -6.05 4.65
N GLY A 132 -3.08 -6.97 3.79
CA GLY A 132 -3.82 -7.36 2.57
C GLY A 132 -3.46 -6.60 1.29
N ARG A 133 -2.48 -5.68 1.28
CA ARG A 133 -2.10 -4.89 0.09
C ARG A 133 -1.80 -5.69 -1.19
N THR A 134 -1.36 -6.94 -1.06
CA THR A 134 -1.16 -7.79 -2.23
C THR A 134 -2.46 -8.19 -2.89
N TRP A 135 -3.51 -8.44 -2.11
CA TRP A 135 -4.83 -8.71 -2.64
C TRP A 135 -5.40 -7.48 -3.36
N LEU A 136 -5.36 -6.31 -2.70
CA LEU A 136 -5.75 -5.04 -3.32
C LEU A 136 -4.96 -4.76 -4.61
N ARG A 137 -3.64 -5.00 -4.61
CA ARG A 137 -2.81 -4.85 -5.80
C ARG A 137 -3.24 -5.79 -6.93
N VAL A 138 -3.64 -7.02 -6.65
CA VAL A 138 -4.10 -7.95 -7.70
C VAL A 138 -5.39 -7.43 -8.31
N MET A 139 -6.35 -6.98 -7.50
CA MET A 139 -7.60 -6.36 -7.99
C MET A 139 -7.33 -5.13 -8.86
N VAL A 140 -6.54 -4.17 -8.36
CA VAL A 140 -6.13 -2.98 -9.13
C VAL A 140 -5.38 -3.36 -10.41
N SER A 141 -4.55 -4.41 -10.37
CA SER A 141 -3.88 -4.91 -11.58
C SER A 141 -4.87 -5.47 -12.58
N ARG A 142 -5.83 -6.28 -12.13
CA ARG A 142 -6.84 -6.89 -13.03
C ARG A 142 -7.70 -5.82 -13.69
N PHE A 143 -8.15 -4.84 -12.93
CA PHE A 143 -8.87 -3.68 -13.45
C PHE A 143 -8.15 -3.04 -14.66
N TYR A 144 -6.87 -2.66 -14.48
CA TYR A 144 -6.11 -2.04 -15.57
C TYR A 144 -5.73 -3.02 -16.70
N GLN A 145 -5.61 -4.32 -16.41
CA GLN A 145 -5.43 -5.34 -17.44
C GLN A 145 -6.62 -5.42 -18.37
N VAL A 146 -7.84 -5.49 -17.80
CA VAL A 146 -9.09 -5.55 -18.57
C VAL A 146 -9.25 -4.28 -19.39
N ARG A 147 -9.20 -3.13 -18.72
CA ARG A 147 -9.41 -1.81 -19.33
C ARG A 147 -8.48 -1.52 -20.50
N TYR A 148 -7.19 -1.85 -20.34
CA TYR A 148 -6.16 -1.50 -21.31
C TYR A 148 -5.60 -2.71 -22.08
N LYS A 149 -6.26 -3.86 -21.98
CA LYS A 149 -5.88 -5.12 -22.64
C LYS A 149 -4.40 -5.48 -22.36
N LEU A 150 -3.95 -5.28 -21.12
CA LEU A 150 -2.60 -5.62 -20.70
C LEU A 150 -2.52 -7.12 -20.37
N PRO A 151 -1.35 -7.77 -20.54
CA PRO A 151 -1.22 -9.19 -20.27
C PRO A 151 -1.55 -9.56 -18.81
N ASP A 152 -2.42 -10.55 -18.64
CA ASP A 152 -2.91 -11.09 -17.36
C ASP A 152 -1.78 -11.56 -16.42
N SER A 153 -0.68 -12.02 -17.01
CA SER A 153 0.53 -12.44 -16.28
C SER A 153 1.31 -11.29 -15.62
N LEU A 154 0.94 -10.03 -15.80
CA LEU A 154 1.65 -8.89 -15.23
C LEU A 154 1.00 -8.41 -13.94
N LEU A 155 1.77 -8.31 -12.86
CA LEU A 155 1.32 -7.64 -11.65
C LEU A 155 1.79 -6.17 -11.64
N MET A 156 0.93 -5.25 -11.19
CA MET A 156 1.32 -3.86 -11.09
C MET A 156 2.49 -3.67 -10.10
N GLY A 157 3.53 -3.01 -10.61
CA GLY A 157 4.74 -2.63 -9.91
C GLY A 157 4.68 -1.16 -9.53
N PHE A 158 5.57 -0.35 -10.09
CA PHE A 158 5.52 1.11 -10.00
C PHE A 158 5.10 1.71 -11.34
N ASP A 159 5.90 1.49 -12.40
CA ASP A 159 5.71 2.11 -13.71
C ASP A 159 5.51 1.10 -14.85
N ASN A 160 5.43 -0.20 -14.55
CA ASN A 160 5.47 -1.25 -15.57
C ASN A 160 4.21 -1.30 -16.43
N PHE A 161 3.05 -0.93 -15.87
CA PHE A 161 1.81 -0.80 -16.66
C PHE A 161 1.82 0.50 -17.45
N HIS A 162 2.20 1.62 -16.82
CA HIS A 162 2.36 2.92 -17.49
C HIS A 162 3.28 2.86 -18.72
N ARG A 163 4.38 2.11 -18.64
CA ARG A 163 5.29 1.89 -19.79
C ARG A 163 4.68 1.09 -20.94
N LYS A 164 3.60 0.34 -20.69
CA LYS A 164 2.85 -0.40 -21.72
C LYS A 164 1.67 0.40 -22.26
N ASN A 165 1.00 1.14 -21.37
CA ASN A 165 -0.04 2.08 -21.72
C ASN A 165 0.08 3.32 -20.81
N PRO A 166 0.45 4.50 -21.35
CA PRO A 166 0.59 5.73 -20.58
C PRO A 166 -0.67 6.20 -19.85
N ALA A 167 -1.85 5.70 -20.23
CA ALA A 167 -3.10 5.98 -19.52
C ALA A 167 -3.21 5.27 -18.16
N THR A 168 -2.35 4.28 -17.86
CA THR A 168 -2.29 3.68 -16.52
C THR A 168 -1.44 4.54 -15.58
N PRO A 169 -1.88 4.82 -14.34
CA PRO A 169 -1.10 5.60 -13.39
C PRO A 169 0.14 4.85 -12.88
N LYS A 170 1.15 5.62 -12.45
CA LYS A 170 2.28 5.16 -11.66
C LYS A 170 1.89 5.13 -10.19
N LEU A 171 1.56 3.95 -9.68
CA LEU A 171 1.16 3.79 -8.28
C LEU A 171 2.35 3.39 -7.41
N LEU A 172 2.62 4.17 -6.36
CA LEU A 172 3.58 3.78 -5.33
C LEU A 172 2.88 2.93 -4.27
N PHE A 173 3.22 1.64 -4.24
CA PHE A 173 2.84 0.78 -3.13
C PHE A 173 3.93 0.74 -2.06
N THR A 174 3.61 1.17 -0.84
CA THR A 174 4.59 1.29 0.23
C THR A 174 4.11 0.79 1.59
N HIS A 175 5.09 0.46 2.45
CA HIS A 175 4.91 0.26 3.89
C HIS A 175 5.27 1.51 4.71
N ASP A 176 5.72 2.59 4.08
CA ASP A 176 6.22 3.78 4.78
C ASP A 176 7.29 3.47 5.86
N ASN A 177 8.09 2.43 5.60
CA ASN A 177 9.07 1.94 6.57
C ASN A 177 10.44 2.59 6.38
N TYR A 178 10.76 3.06 5.17
CA TYR A 178 12.11 3.51 4.82
C TYR A 178 12.18 4.97 4.39
N LEU A 179 11.07 5.55 3.92
CA LEU A 179 11.03 6.94 3.43
C LEU A 179 11.58 7.91 4.48
N ARG A 180 11.11 7.77 5.73
CA ARG A 180 11.56 8.52 6.91
C ARG A 180 13.07 8.49 7.16
N ASP A 181 13.76 7.39 6.82
CA ASP A 181 15.21 7.26 7.01
C ASP A 181 16.01 8.06 5.97
N PHE A 182 15.34 8.56 4.92
CA PHE A 182 15.92 9.42 3.90
C PHE A 182 15.44 10.87 4.03
N THR A 183 14.14 11.10 4.22
CA THR A 183 13.56 12.44 4.30
C THR A 183 13.75 13.08 5.68
N GLY A 184 13.88 12.27 6.73
CA GLY A 184 13.95 12.73 8.12
C GLY A 184 12.58 13.01 8.75
N HIS A 185 11.50 12.96 7.98
CA HIS A 185 10.13 13.14 8.48
C HIS A 185 9.65 11.86 9.18
N ARG A 186 10.05 11.67 10.45
CA ARG A 186 9.75 10.44 11.22
C ARG A 186 8.31 10.36 11.70
N ASP A 187 7.78 11.49 12.17
CA ASP A 187 6.50 11.58 12.88
C ASP A 187 5.46 12.36 12.08
N SER A 188 5.68 12.50 10.77
CA SER A 188 4.78 13.21 9.87
C SER A 188 4.63 12.47 8.55
N LYS A 189 3.46 12.60 7.93
CA LYS A 189 3.16 12.09 6.59
C LYS A 189 3.22 13.19 5.52
N VAL A 190 3.93 14.29 5.82
CA VAL A 190 4.09 15.45 4.91
C VAL A 190 4.65 15.09 3.54
N ASP A 191 5.46 14.04 3.45
CA ASP A 191 6.02 13.57 2.17
C ASP A 191 4.93 13.14 1.17
N TYR A 192 3.74 12.79 1.65
CA TYR A 192 2.60 12.37 0.82
C TYR A 192 1.68 13.51 0.38
N LYS A 193 1.92 14.74 0.84
CA LYS A 193 1.09 15.90 0.49
C LYS A 193 1.17 16.19 -1.01
N GLY A 194 0.02 16.49 -1.61
CA GLY A 194 -0.16 16.74 -3.03
C GLY A 194 -0.52 15.49 -3.85
N LEU A 195 -0.71 14.32 -3.23
CA LEU A 195 -0.99 13.06 -3.93
C LEU A 195 -2.25 12.39 -3.35
N PRO A 196 -3.07 11.72 -4.17
CA PRO A 196 -4.09 10.82 -3.66
C PRO A 196 -3.42 9.62 -2.97
N VAL A 197 -3.77 9.42 -1.71
CA VAL A 197 -3.27 8.35 -0.85
C VAL A 197 -4.41 7.44 -0.44
N VAL A 198 -4.28 6.15 -0.74
CA VAL A 198 -5.12 5.09 -0.20
C VAL A 198 -4.36 4.42 0.94
N PHE A 199 -4.94 4.46 2.14
CA PHE A 199 -4.41 3.79 3.31
C PHE A 199 -5.23 2.54 3.64
N LEU A 200 -4.63 1.37 3.45
CA LEU A 200 -5.24 0.08 3.77
C LEU A 200 -4.94 -0.31 5.22
N ALA A 201 -5.95 -0.16 6.08
CA ALA A 201 -5.94 -0.61 7.45
C ALA A 201 -6.42 -2.07 7.56
N ARG A 202 -6.01 -2.74 8.63
CA ARG A 202 -6.48 -4.08 9.00
C ARG A 202 -6.43 -4.20 10.51
N HIS A 203 -7.34 -4.97 11.10
CA HIS A 203 -7.36 -5.21 12.54
C HIS A 203 -5.96 -5.54 13.10
N PRO A 204 -5.48 -4.87 14.18
CA PRO A 204 -4.12 -5.02 14.66
C PRO A 204 -3.73 -6.46 15.02
N ALA A 205 -4.62 -7.19 15.71
CA ALA A 205 -4.37 -8.57 16.11
C ALA A 205 -4.22 -9.54 14.91
N ASP A 206 -5.14 -9.47 13.93
CA ASP A 206 -5.04 -10.26 12.70
C ASP A 206 -3.77 -9.94 11.91
N THR A 207 -3.36 -8.67 11.93
CA THR A 207 -2.12 -8.21 11.30
C THR A 207 -0.89 -8.80 12.00
N ALA A 208 -0.84 -8.74 13.33
CA ALA A 208 0.25 -9.28 14.15
C ALA A 208 0.38 -10.81 14.02
N VAL A 209 -0.74 -11.55 14.08
CA VAL A 209 -0.75 -13.00 13.85
C VAL A 209 -0.25 -13.33 12.44
N SER A 210 -0.72 -12.61 11.41
CA SER A 210 -0.23 -12.81 10.04
C SER A 210 1.26 -12.48 9.90
N GLN A 211 1.75 -11.52 10.69
CA GLN A 211 3.14 -11.13 10.76
C GLN A 211 4.00 -12.19 11.45
N PHE A 212 3.52 -12.85 12.50
CA PHE A 212 4.19 -13.99 13.14
C PHE A 212 4.52 -15.09 12.13
N PHE A 213 3.51 -15.57 11.39
CA PHE A 213 3.71 -16.60 10.37
C PHE A 213 4.67 -16.14 9.24
N GLN A 214 4.61 -14.86 8.87
CA GLN A 214 5.55 -14.29 7.91
C GLN A 214 6.99 -14.30 8.44
N TRP A 215 7.19 -13.86 9.67
CA TRP A 215 8.50 -13.76 10.32
C TRP A 215 9.11 -15.15 10.55
N ARG A 216 8.33 -16.06 11.10
CA ARG A 216 8.74 -17.43 11.45
C ARG A 216 9.07 -18.28 10.23
N PHE A 217 8.15 -18.34 9.27
CA PHE A 217 8.25 -19.33 8.19
C PHE A 217 8.83 -18.76 6.91
N ARG A 218 8.69 -17.44 6.65
CA ARG A 218 8.95 -16.88 5.31
C ARG A 218 10.07 -15.84 5.24
N MET A 219 10.30 -15.09 6.31
CA MET A 219 11.19 -13.94 6.26
C MET A 219 12.66 -14.37 6.14
N LYS A 220 13.41 -13.71 5.26
CA LYS A 220 14.85 -13.96 5.11
C LYS A 220 15.60 -13.37 6.31
N PRO A 221 16.72 -13.96 6.78
CA PRO A 221 17.46 -13.45 7.94
C PRO A 221 17.82 -11.96 7.83
N HIS A 222 18.37 -11.51 6.70
CA HIS A 222 18.69 -10.09 6.49
C HIS A 222 17.47 -9.16 6.61
N LYS A 223 16.27 -9.65 6.29
CA LYS A 223 15.04 -8.87 6.40
C LYS A 223 14.55 -8.75 7.84
N ARG A 224 14.87 -9.73 8.70
CA ARG A 224 14.61 -9.63 10.13
C ARG A 224 15.49 -8.55 10.73
N VAL A 225 16.80 -8.62 10.45
CA VAL A 225 17.80 -7.67 10.95
C VAL A 225 17.50 -6.22 10.54
N ILE A 226 17.22 -5.94 9.26
CA ILE A 226 17.04 -4.54 8.82
C ILE A 226 15.74 -3.89 9.33
N ASN A 227 14.76 -4.69 9.75
CA ASN A 227 13.48 -4.21 10.25
C ASN A 227 13.29 -4.54 11.74
N ASP A 228 14.37 -4.89 12.43
CA ASP A 228 14.38 -5.08 13.88
C ASP A 228 13.36 -6.11 14.40
N TYR A 229 13.18 -7.21 13.65
CA TYR A 229 12.35 -8.32 14.13
C TYR A 229 13.12 -9.17 15.15
N PRO A 230 12.42 -9.82 16.10
CA PRO A 230 13.01 -10.79 17.02
C PRO A 230 13.87 -11.84 16.31
N GLU A 231 14.99 -12.23 16.93
CA GLU A 231 15.92 -13.22 16.36
C GLU A 231 15.54 -14.66 16.75
N ASP A 232 14.98 -14.86 17.94
CA ASP A 232 14.51 -16.16 18.43
C ASP A 232 13.25 -16.61 17.69
N LEU A 233 13.39 -17.61 16.82
CA LEU A 233 12.29 -18.15 16.03
C LEU A 233 11.39 -19.11 16.82
N GLU A 234 11.81 -19.58 17.99
CA GLU A 234 11.00 -20.50 18.81
C GLU A 234 10.10 -19.76 19.80
N MET A 235 10.15 -18.43 19.81
CA MET A 235 9.26 -17.56 20.60
C MET A 235 7.78 -17.96 20.43
N PRO A 236 7.03 -18.13 21.54
CA PRO A 236 5.59 -18.34 21.52
C PRO A 236 4.84 -17.25 20.73
N ILE A 237 3.76 -17.65 20.06
CA ILE A 237 2.99 -16.72 19.23
C ILE A 237 2.42 -15.54 20.02
N PHE A 238 1.99 -15.77 21.27
CA PHE A 238 1.44 -14.73 22.13
C PHE A 238 2.50 -13.67 22.46
N ASP A 239 3.69 -14.09 22.86
CA ASP A 239 4.83 -13.20 23.15
C ASP A 239 5.22 -12.35 21.94
N PHE A 240 5.25 -12.97 20.74
CA PHE A 240 5.51 -12.22 19.51
C PHE A 240 4.41 -11.19 19.22
N VAL A 241 3.14 -11.58 19.39
CA VAL A 241 1.98 -10.74 19.08
C VAL A 241 1.84 -9.59 20.05
N MET A 242 2.20 -9.75 21.33
CA MET A 242 2.20 -8.67 22.33
C MET A 242 3.53 -7.90 22.36
N GLY A 243 4.59 -8.40 21.73
CA GLY A 243 5.90 -7.77 21.66
C GLY A 243 5.93 -6.43 20.91
N LYS A 244 6.72 -5.48 21.42
CA LYS A 244 6.83 -4.10 20.90
C LYS A 244 7.58 -4.00 19.57
N GLU A 245 8.43 -4.96 19.25
CA GLU A 245 9.31 -4.95 18.09
C GLU A 245 8.53 -5.17 16.79
N ALA A 246 7.49 -6.02 16.84
CA ALA A 246 6.82 -6.51 15.65
C ALA A 246 5.31 -6.80 15.80
N GLY A 247 4.82 -6.86 17.04
CA GLY A 247 3.46 -7.24 17.39
C GLY A 247 2.46 -6.08 17.34
N ILE A 248 1.36 -6.25 18.06
CA ILE A 248 0.24 -5.30 18.17
C ILE A 248 0.70 -3.89 18.52
N PRO A 249 1.60 -3.66 19.51
CA PRO A 249 2.06 -2.31 19.83
C PRO A 249 2.64 -1.57 18.62
N LYS A 250 3.47 -2.26 17.81
CA LYS A 250 4.08 -1.68 16.61
C LYS A 250 3.05 -1.41 15.51
N VAL A 251 2.07 -2.30 15.37
CA VAL A 251 0.97 -2.12 14.41
C VAL A 251 0.14 -0.91 14.81
N ILE A 252 -0.22 -0.77 16.08
CA ILE A 252 -0.99 0.36 16.61
C ILE A 252 -0.23 1.68 16.43
N GLU A 253 1.06 1.74 16.79
CA GLU A 253 1.89 2.93 16.56
C GLU A 253 1.86 3.36 15.09
N TYR A 254 1.96 2.40 14.17
CA TYR A 254 1.89 2.67 12.74
C TYR A 254 0.51 3.19 12.31
N LEU A 255 -0.58 2.56 12.77
CA LEU A 255 -1.95 2.98 12.46
C LEU A 255 -2.23 4.39 13.01
N ASN A 256 -1.88 4.65 14.27
CA ASN A 256 -2.07 5.95 14.91
C ASN A 256 -1.33 7.07 14.18
N GLY A 257 -0.08 6.83 13.74
CA GLY A 257 0.66 7.81 12.94
C GLY A 257 0.07 8.08 11.55
N TRP A 258 -0.85 7.24 11.05
CA TRP A 258 -1.66 7.52 9.87
C TRP A 258 -2.99 8.21 10.22
N ALA A 259 -3.59 7.91 11.38
CA ALA A 259 -4.75 8.64 11.88
C ALA A 259 -4.41 10.12 12.17
N GLU A 260 -3.27 10.38 12.79
CA GLU A 260 -2.74 11.73 13.06
C GLU A 260 -2.46 12.53 11.79
N ALA A 261 -2.23 11.85 10.66
CA ALA A 261 -2.03 12.50 9.37
C ALA A 261 -3.34 12.96 8.71
N LYS A 262 -4.51 12.55 9.22
CA LYS A 262 -5.81 12.89 8.62
C LYS A 262 -6.02 14.40 8.47
N PRO A 263 -5.74 15.26 9.48
CA PRO A 263 -5.87 16.72 9.31
C PRO A 263 -4.91 17.30 8.28
N LEU A 264 -3.71 16.71 8.13
CA LEU A 264 -2.69 17.18 7.19
C LEU A 264 -3.02 16.84 5.73
N LEU A 265 -3.52 15.62 5.49
CA LEU A 265 -3.81 15.12 4.15
C LEU A 265 -5.24 15.45 3.70
N GLY A 266 -6.18 15.56 4.63
CA GLY A 266 -7.57 15.88 4.35
C GLY A 266 -8.17 14.91 3.33
N GLU A 267 -8.84 15.45 2.31
CA GLU A 267 -9.47 14.68 1.23
C GLU A 267 -8.49 13.87 0.38
N GLN A 268 -7.17 14.11 0.48
CA GLN A 268 -6.19 13.31 -0.23
C GLN A 268 -6.05 11.90 0.38
N LEU A 269 -6.47 11.70 1.63
CA LEU A 269 -6.37 10.42 2.32
C LEU A 269 -7.71 9.67 2.29
N HIS A 270 -7.73 8.56 1.57
CA HIS A 270 -8.82 7.59 1.59
C HIS A 270 -8.42 6.36 2.42
N ILE A 271 -9.10 6.15 3.54
CA ILE A 271 -8.89 5.00 4.42
C ILE A 271 -9.83 3.89 3.98
N VAL A 272 -9.29 2.68 3.81
CA VAL A 272 -10.06 1.47 3.52
C VAL A 272 -9.66 0.38 4.52
N ARG A 273 -10.63 -0.29 5.14
CA ARG A 273 -10.37 -1.44 6.02
C ARG A 273 -10.32 -2.72 5.20
N TYR A 274 -9.44 -3.64 5.57
CA TYR A 274 -9.37 -4.97 4.97
C TYR A 274 -10.70 -5.73 5.13
N GLU A 275 -11.37 -5.49 6.25
CA GLU A 275 -12.65 -6.07 6.65
C GLU A 275 -13.76 -5.61 5.71
N ASP A 276 -13.90 -4.30 5.47
CA ASP A 276 -14.85 -3.75 4.49
C ASP A 276 -14.54 -4.27 3.07
N LEU A 277 -13.26 -4.35 2.71
CA LEU A 277 -12.83 -4.92 1.43
C LEU A 277 -13.22 -6.41 1.30
N ARG A 278 -13.34 -7.15 2.41
CA ARG A 278 -13.82 -8.54 2.43
C ARG A 278 -15.34 -8.66 2.40
N GLN A 279 -16.04 -7.74 3.07
CA GLN A 279 -17.49 -7.74 3.17
C GLN A 279 -18.15 -7.25 1.87
N SER A 280 -17.68 -6.12 1.34
CA SER A 280 -18.23 -5.44 0.16
C SER A 280 -17.13 -5.13 -0.86
N THR A 281 -16.50 -6.19 -1.42
CA THR A 281 -15.26 -6.05 -2.21
C THR A 281 -15.39 -5.12 -3.42
N ALA A 282 -16.46 -5.24 -4.21
CA ALA A 282 -16.65 -4.44 -5.42
C ALA A 282 -16.80 -2.94 -5.08
N GLU A 283 -17.58 -2.63 -4.05
CA GLU A 283 -17.82 -1.26 -3.58
C GLU A 283 -16.53 -0.62 -3.03
N ALA A 284 -15.84 -1.31 -2.12
CA ALA A 284 -14.59 -0.82 -1.55
C ALA A 284 -13.49 -0.67 -2.62
N LEU A 285 -13.40 -1.59 -3.58
CA LEU A 285 -12.50 -1.47 -4.72
C LEU A 285 -12.88 -0.28 -5.62
N GLY A 286 -14.17 -0.06 -5.85
CA GLY A 286 -14.70 1.08 -6.58
C GLY A 286 -14.25 2.40 -5.95
N GLY A 287 -14.47 2.57 -4.64
CA GLY A 287 -14.00 3.74 -3.89
C GLY A 287 -12.50 3.97 -3.99
N VAL A 288 -11.70 2.91 -3.88
CA VAL A 288 -10.23 2.98 -4.05
C VAL A 288 -9.85 3.45 -5.45
N LEU A 289 -10.46 2.91 -6.50
CA LEU A 289 -10.15 3.26 -7.89
C LEU A 289 -10.59 4.68 -8.22
N THR A 290 -11.77 5.09 -7.76
CA THR A 290 -12.28 6.46 -7.89
C THR A 290 -11.38 7.48 -7.20
N HIS A 291 -10.94 7.17 -5.97
CA HIS A 291 -9.99 8.01 -5.25
C HIS A 291 -8.64 8.17 -5.97
N LEU A 292 -8.22 7.14 -6.70
CA LEU A 292 -7.03 7.15 -7.54
C LEU A 292 -7.26 7.77 -8.93
N GLY A 293 -8.42 8.39 -9.17
CA GLY A 293 -8.75 9.13 -10.39
C GLY A 293 -9.24 8.26 -11.56
N ALA A 294 -9.66 7.02 -11.30
CA ALA A 294 -10.30 6.17 -12.30
C ALA A 294 -11.83 6.21 -12.19
N ASP A 295 -12.54 5.83 -13.25
CA ASP A 295 -14.00 5.68 -13.24
C ASP A 295 -14.36 4.22 -13.55
N PRO A 296 -14.43 3.32 -12.55
CA PRO A 296 -14.60 1.89 -12.78
C PRO A 296 -16.05 1.50 -13.11
N SER A 297 -16.26 0.68 -14.15
CA SER A 297 -17.59 0.11 -14.44
C SER A 297 -17.92 -1.07 -13.52
N PRO A 298 -19.20 -1.39 -13.29
CA PRO A 298 -19.60 -2.57 -12.53
C PRO A 298 -19.00 -3.88 -13.06
N GLU A 299 -18.89 -4.01 -14.39
CA GLU A 299 -18.33 -5.20 -15.04
C GLU A 299 -16.81 -5.32 -14.79
N GLU A 300 -16.08 -4.21 -14.84
CA GLU A 300 -14.64 -4.21 -14.54
C GLU A 300 -14.36 -4.52 -13.06
N LEU A 301 -15.24 -4.05 -12.16
CA LEU A 301 -15.17 -4.39 -10.74
C LEU A 301 -15.46 -5.87 -10.50
N ALA A 302 -16.54 -6.40 -11.09
CA ALA A 302 -16.89 -7.81 -10.97
C ALA A 302 -15.75 -8.72 -11.46
N GLU A 303 -15.19 -8.41 -12.63
CA GLU A 303 -14.04 -9.13 -13.20
C GLU A 303 -12.79 -9.07 -12.31
N ALA A 304 -12.51 -7.91 -11.73
CA ALA A 304 -11.39 -7.75 -10.80
C ALA A 304 -11.57 -8.55 -9.51
N VAL A 305 -12.80 -8.59 -8.98
CA VAL A 305 -13.16 -9.34 -7.77
C VAL A 305 -13.08 -10.85 -8.02
N GLU A 306 -13.66 -11.35 -9.10
CA GLU A 306 -13.64 -12.77 -9.45
C GLU A 306 -12.21 -13.28 -9.65
N PHE A 307 -11.41 -12.54 -10.41
CA PHE A 307 -10.01 -12.89 -10.64
C PHE A 307 -9.20 -12.92 -9.34
N ALA A 308 -9.47 -11.99 -8.41
CA ALA A 308 -8.79 -11.90 -7.13
C ALA A 308 -9.43 -12.73 -6.02
N SER A 309 -10.34 -13.66 -6.35
CA SER A 309 -10.96 -14.55 -5.36
C SER A 309 -9.91 -15.32 -4.56
N PHE A 310 -10.24 -15.70 -3.32
CA PHE A 310 -9.32 -16.40 -2.43
C PHE A 310 -8.72 -17.66 -3.07
N GLU A 311 -9.56 -18.46 -3.72
CA GLU A 311 -9.16 -19.68 -4.42
C GLU A 311 -8.21 -19.38 -5.58
N ASN A 312 -8.55 -18.39 -6.42
CA ASN A 312 -7.71 -17.99 -7.55
C ASN A 312 -6.36 -17.45 -7.06
N MET A 313 -6.36 -16.65 -5.99
CA MET A 313 -5.14 -16.14 -5.35
C MET A 313 -4.24 -17.26 -4.82
N ARG A 314 -4.83 -18.30 -4.20
CA ARG A 314 -4.09 -19.47 -3.73
C ARG A 314 -3.50 -20.28 -4.88
N LYS A 315 -4.27 -20.51 -5.95
CA LYS A 315 -3.81 -21.14 -7.20
C LYS A 315 -2.66 -20.34 -7.83
N MET A 316 -2.77 -19.01 -7.88
CA MET A 316 -1.73 -18.13 -8.39
C MET A 316 -0.44 -18.19 -7.56
N GLU A 317 -0.55 -18.21 -6.22
CA GLU A 317 0.60 -18.34 -5.32
C GLU A 317 1.33 -19.70 -5.46
N ALA A 318 0.59 -20.76 -5.75
CA ALA A 318 1.14 -22.11 -5.96
C ALA A 318 1.85 -22.27 -7.33
N SER A 319 1.33 -21.61 -8.37
CA SER A 319 1.77 -21.80 -9.77
C SER A 319 2.72 -20.72 -10.31
N LYS A 320 3.08 -19.70 -9.51
CA LYS A 320 3.96 -18.58 -9.90
C LYS A 320 3.44 -17.82 -11.15
N SER A 321 2.13 -17.59 -11.26
CA SER A 321 1.48 -17.10 -12.49
C SER A 321 1.91 -15.69 -12.94
N PHE A 322 2.46 -14.86 -12.04
CA PHE A 322 2.83 -13.48 -12.37
C PHE A 322 4.31 -13.29 -12.74
N ARG A 323 4.56 -12.84 -13.97
CA ARG A 323 5.88 -12.38 -14.42
C ARG A 323 6.21 -11.03 -13.77
N GLY A 324 7.40 -10.91 -13.20
CA GLY A 324 7.86 -9.68 -12.54
C GLY A 324 7.30 -9.45 -11.12
N ALA A 325 6.43 -10.33 -10.61
CA ALA A 325 5.98 -10.27 -9.22
C ALA A 325 7.10 -10.57 -8.21
N GLY A 326 8.19 -11.23 -8.63
CA GLY A 326 9.25 -11.68 -7.73
C GLY A 326 8.68 -12.63 -6.67
N SER A 327 9.13 -12.52 -5.41
CA SER A 327 8.62 -13.33 -4.30
C SER A 327 7.27 -12.84 -3.72
N ARG A 328 6.53 -11.98 -4.43
CA ARG A 328 5.33 -11.32 -3.87
C ARG A 328 4.09 -12.21 -3.83
N MET A 329 4.02 -13.19 -4.73
CA MET A 329 2.93 -14.18 -4.90
C MET A 329 3.54 -15.57 -5.12
N VAL A 330 4.37 -16.01 -4.17
CA VAL A 330 5.02 -17.33 -4.21
C VAL A 330 5.08 -17.89 -2.78
N ALA A 331 4.58 -19.12 -2.60
CA ALA A 331 4.77 -19.87 -1.35
C ALA A 331 6.26 -20.18 -1.15
N LYS A 332 6.78 -20.06 0.08
CA LYS A 332 8.19 -20.42 0.33
C LYS A 332 8.37 -21.93 0.35
N ASP A 333 7.41 -22.62 0.94
CA ASP A 333 7.29 -24.07 1.00
C ASP A 333 5.86 -24.48 0.66
N LYS A 334 5.70 -25.23 -0.42
CA LYS A 334 4.37 -25.64 -0.89
C LYS A 334 3.69 -26.65 0.03
N ASN A 335 4.46 -27.34 0.87
CA ASN A 335 3.97 -28.40 1.75
C ASN A 335 3.63 -27.88 3.15
N ASN A 336 3.99 -26.63 3.47
CA ASN A 336 3.62 -25.97 4.70
C ASN A 336 2.57 -24.86 4.42
N PRO A 337 1.30 -25.07 4.79
CA PRO A 337 0.22 -24.07 4.62
C PRO A 337 0.54 -22.71 5.26
N ASP A 338 1.30 -22.70 6.36
CA ASP A 338 1.70 -21.47 7.06
C ASP A 338 2.77 -20.66 6.32
N SER A 339 3.39 -21.25 5.28
CA SER A 339 4.33 -20.57 4.41
C SER A 339 3.67 -19.78 3.27
N PHE A 340 2.34 -19.90 3.10
CA PHE A 340 1.56 -19.16 2.12
C PHE A 340 1.27 -17.74 2.60
N LYS A 341 1.17 -16.79 1.67
CA LYS A 341 0.66 -15.45 1.96
C LYS A 341 -0.85 -15.48 2.12
N VAL A 342 -1.52 -16.25 1.27
CA VAL A 342 -2.97 -16.44 1.25
C VAL A 342 -3.29 -17.69 2.04
N ARG A 343 -3.20 -17.57 3.37
CA ARG A 343 -3.28 -18.71 4.29
C ARG A 343 -4.72 -19.07 4.67
N ARG A 344 -5.45 -18.10 5.24
CA ARG A 344 -6.83 -18.31 5.74
C ARG A 344 -7.87 -17.38 5.13
N GLY A 345 -7.50 -16.14 4.76
CA GLY A 345 -8.46 -15.17 4.18
C GLY A 345 -9.63 -14.80 5.11
N LYS A 346 -9.52 -15.15 6.40
CA LYS A 346 -10.53 -14.94 7.45
C LYS A 346 -10.29 -13.61 8.16
N VAL A 347 -11.39 -12.90 8.44
CA VAL A 347 -11.44 -11.72 9.33
C VAL A 347 -11.69 -12.22 10.75
N GLY A 348 -10.99 -11.64 11.74
CA GLY A 348 -11.08 -12.07 13.14
C GLY A 348 -10.44 -13.44 13.37
N GLY A 349 -9.51 -13.85 12.51
CA GLY A 349 -8.86 -15.16 12.59
C GLY A 349 -7.86 -15.29 13.73
N PHE A 350 -7.46 -14.19 14.38
CA PHE A 350 -6.56 -14.19 15.53
C PHE A 350 -7.13 -14.97 16.73
N ARG A 351 -8.46 -14.97 16.92
CA ARG A 351 -9.13 -15.67 18.04
C ARG A 351 -8.91 -17.18 18.01
N ASP A 352 -8.63 -17.75 16.85
CA ASP A 352 -8.36 -19.18 16.72
C ASP A 352 -6.95 -19.58 17.23
N TYR A 353 -6.14 -18.63 17.72
CA TYR A 353 -4.76 -18.87 18.19
C TYR A 353 -4.57 -18.69 19.70
N PHE A 354 -5.59 -18.18 20.39
CA PHE A 354 -5.48 -17.69 21.75
C PHE A 354 -6.65 -18.17 22.58
N ASP A 355 -6.43 -18.42 23.86
CA ASP A 355 -7.52 -18.66 24.80
C ASP A 355 -8.31 -17.37 25.11
N ASP A 356 -9.45 -17.51 25.77
CA ASP A 356 -10.34 -16.38 26.07
C ASP A 356 -9.66 -15.30 26.93
N GLY A 357 -8.73 -15.69 27.80
CA GLY A 357 -7.98 -14.75 28.64
C GLY A 357 -7.03 -13.89 27.80
N GLN A 358 -6.27 -14.54 26.91
CA GLN A 358 -5.37 -13.89 25.96
C GLN A 358 -6.13 -13.01 24.95
N VAL A 359 -7.28 -13.46 24.46
CA VAL A 359 -8.14 -12.65 23.57
C VAL A 359 -8.61 -11.38 24.29
N LYS A 360 -9.05 -11.50 25.55
CA LYS A 360 -9.47 -10.35 26.36
C LYS A 360 -8.34 -9.36 26.60
N GLU A 361 -7.12 -9.85 26.83
CA GLU A 361 -5.92 -9.01 26.98
C GLU A 361 -5.62 -8.23 25.69
N ILE A 362 -5.61 -8.93 24.54
CA ILE A 362 -5.41 -8.35 23.22
C ILE A 362 -6.44 -7.26 22.92
N GLU A 363 -7.73 -7.54 23.12
CA GLU A 363 -8.82 -6.60 22.86
C GLU A 363 -8.73 -5.38 23.77
N SER A 364 -8.42 -5.58 25.06
CA SER A 364 -8.25 -4.49 26.01
C SER A 364 -7.07 -3.58 25.63
N TYR A 365 -5.96 -4.15 25.18
CA TYR A 365 -4.81 -3.38 24.71
C TYR A 365 -5.18 -2.55 23.46
N ILE A 366 -5.92 -3.13 22.52
CA ILE A 366 -6.37 -2.42 21.31
C ILE A 366 -7.28 -1.25 21.68
N ASP A 367 -8.26 -1.47 22.56
CA ASP A 367 -9.19 -0.42 22.99
C ASP A 367 -8.50 0.77 23.65
N ILE A 368 -7.47 0.51 24.46
CA ILE A 368 -6.75 1.55 25.19
C ILE A 368 -5.84 2.37 24.26
N HIS A 369 -5.21 1.71 23.28
CA HIS A 369 -4.08 2.30 22.56
C HIS A 369 -4.37 2.67 21.10
N LEU A 370 -5.38 2.08 20.47
CA LEU A 370 -5.70 2.36 19.07
C LEU A 370 -6.59 3.59 18.93
N ASN A 371 -6.24 4.46 17.98
CA ASN A 371 -7.10 5.57 17.60
C ASN A 371 -8.45 5.05 17.04
N PRO A 372 -9.60 5.53 17.54
CA PRO A 372 -10.92 5.00 17.19
C PRO A 372 -11.31 5.22 15.72
N LEU A 373 -10.58 6.07 14.98
CA LEU A 373 -10.82 6.36 13.55
C LEU A 373 -10.98 5.11 12.68
N PHE A 374 -10.34 4.00 13.03
CA PHE A 374 -10.35 2.78 12.24
C PHE A 374 -11.51 1.82 12.56
N GLY A 375 -12.33 2.12 13.57
CA GLY A 375 -13.50 1.28 13.89
C GLY A 375 -13.17 -0.13 14.41
N TYR A 376 -12.00 -0.32 15.04
CA TYR A 376 -11.60 -1.62 15.62
C TYR A 376 -11.63 -1.65 17.15
N THR A 377 -12.03 -0.56 17.80
CA THR A 377 -12.25 -0.55 19.24
C THR A 377 -13.68 -1.00 19.51
N ARG A 378 -13.94 -1.68 20.62
CA ARG A 378 -15.30 -2.18 20.96
C ARG A 378 -16.35 -1.06 21.02
N THR A 379 -15.93 0.17 21.34
CA THR A 379 -16.81 1.34 21.31
C THR A 379 -17.22 1.68 19.88
N ALA A 380 -16.25 1.74 18.96
CA ALA A 380 -16.50 2.06 17.57
C ALA A 380 -17.23 0.92 16.82
N GLU A 381 -16.98 -0.34 17.18
CA GLU A 381 -17.73 -1.50 16.64
C GLU A 381 -19.22 -1.44 17.00
N LYS A 382 -19.55 -0.99 18.22
CA LYS A 382 -20.95 -0.81 18.66
C LYS A 382 -21.64 0.34 17.93
N GLU A 383 -20.92 1.42 17.65
CA GLU A 383 -21.43 2.56 16.88
C GLU A 383 -21.69 2.17 15.42
N ASP A 384 -20.77 1.43 14.80
CA ASP A 384 -20.93 0.89 13.43
C ASP A 384 -22.14 -0.06 13.34
N SER A 385 -22.35 -0.94 14.33
CA SER A 385 -23.50 -1.85 14.35
C SER A 385 -24.82 -1.12 14.54
N ALA A 386 -24.86 -0.11 15.41
CA ALA A 386 -26.07 0.69 15.63
C ALA A 386 -26.44 1.53 14.40
N ALA A 387 -25.45 1.98 13.62
CA ALA A 387 -25.67 2.72 12.37
C ALA A 387 -26.15 1.83 11.20
N HIS A 388 -25.93 0.51 11.24
CA HIS A 388 -26.42 -0.43 10.23
C HIS A 388 -27.82 -0.98 10.53
N GLU A 389 -28.27 -0.91 11.79
CA GLU A 389 -29.62 -1.32 12.20
C GLU A 389 -30.67 -0.21 12.09
N ALA A 390 -30.23 1.05 11.94
CA ALA A 390 -31.06 2.23 11.73
C ALA A 390 -31.19 2.58 10.24
#